data_AF-A0AAN8IKU5-F1
#
_entry.id   AF-A0AAN8IKU5-F1
#
_cell.length_a   1.000
_cell.length_b   1.000
_cell.length_c   1.000
_cell.angle_alpha   90.00
_cell.angle_beta   90.00
_cell.angle_gamma   90.00
#
_symmetry.space_group_name_H-M   'P 1'
#
loop_
_entity.id
_entity.type
_entity.pdbx_description
1 polymer ?
#
loop_
_entity_poly.entity_id
_entity_poly.type
_entity_poly.pdbx_seq_one_letter_code
_entity_poly.pdbx_strand_id
1 'polypeptide(L)'
;IEFNISYYAVNQSDPCGDPGICNNGTCTVDPNTGGVLCLCRGCEVGSYCETETDPCGTATAKRKCRVGQPQGPGTCAVDDSITDYCAYKCNCTIPVEGVTNQCGKRFVNLFVLEV
;
A
#
# COMPACT_ATOMS: atom_id res chain seq x y z
N ILE A 1 34.37 27.16 -25.92
CA ILE A 1 34.45 26.63 -24.54
C ILE A 1 33.90 25.23 -24.62
N GLU A 2 34.77 24.24 -24.76
CA GLU A 2 34.37 22.83 -24.71
C GLU A 2 34.23 22.45 -23.23
N PHE A 3 33.03 22.06 -22.82
CA PHE A 3 32.78 21.58 -21.46
C PHE A 3 33.27 20.14 -21.34
N ASN A 4 34.55 19.99 -21.02
CA ASN A 4 35.13 18.74 -20.57
C ASN A 4 34.63 18.44 -19.15
N ILE A 5 33.49 17.75 -19.04
CA ILE A 5 33.07 17.15 -17.78
C ILE A 5 33.68 15.74 -17.73
N SER A 6 34.99 15.67 -17.45
CA SER A 6 35.60 14.45 -16.94
C SER A 6 35.36 14.41 -15.44
N TYR A 7 34.19 13.91 -15.04
CA TYR A 7 33.94 13.58 -13.64
C TYR A 7 33.25 12.22 -13.57
N TYR A 8 33.86 11.31 -12.80
CA TYR A 8 33.37 9.98 -12.41
C TYR A 8 33.61 8.80 -13.38
N ALA A 9 34.83 8.67 -13.92
CA ALA A 9 35.36 7.36 -14.27
C ALA A 9 36.20 6.81 -13.11
N VAL A 10 35.54 6.45 -12.00
CA VAL A 10 36.18 5.68 -10.91
C VAL A 10 35.24 4.54 -10.54
N ASN A 11 35.32 3.43 -11.27
CA ASN A 11 34.80 2.11 -10.87
C ASN A 11 33.47 2.12 -10.09
N GLN A 12 32.42 2.74 -10.64
CA GLN A 12 31.10 2.65 -10.03
C GLN A 12 30.44 1.38 -10.55
N SER A 13 30.50 0.31 -9.74
CA SER A 13 29.50 -0.75 -9.79
C SER A 13 28.14 -0.09 -9.93
N ASP A 14 27.31 -0.56 -10.87
CA ASP A 14 25.91 -0.11 -10.97
C ASP A 14 25.32 -0.13 -9.55
N PRO A 15 24.91 1.01 -8.98
CA PRO A 15 24.38 1.06 -7.62
C PRO A 15 23.08 0.25 -7.49
N CYS A 16 22.38 -0.03 -8.60
CA CYS A 16 21.26 -0.97 -8.69
C CYS A 16 21.67 -2.37 -9.18
N GLY A 17 22.97 -2.63 -9.33
CA GLY A 17 23.51 -3.91 -9.79
C GLY A 17 23.40 -5.05 -8.77
N ASP A 18 23.10 -4.73 -7.51
CA ASP A 18 22.75 -5.72 -6.49
C ASP A 18 21.23 -5.97 -6.50
N PRO A 19 20.77 -7.16 -6.91
CA PRO A 19 19.34 -7.47 -7.02
C PRO A 19 18.60 -7.47 -5.68
N GLY A 20 19.28 -7.37 -4.54
CA GLY A 20 18.67 -7.31 -3.20
C GLY A 20 18.49 -5.90 -2.63
N ILE A 21 19.02 -4.86 -3.29
CA ILE A 21 19.17 -3.55 -2.64
C ILE A 21 17.84 -2.87 -2.28
N CYS A 22 16.80 -3.11 -3.07
CA CYS A 22 15.46 -2.58 -2.82
C CYS A 22 14.43 -3.66 -2.46
N ASN A 23 14.88 -4.86 -2.05
CA ASN A 23 14.03 -6.02 -1.83
C ASN A 23 13.04 -6.23 -3.00
N ASN A 24 11.74 -6.05 -2.77
CA ASN A 24 10.67 -6.18 -3.75
C ASN A 24 10.33 -4.88 -4.51
N GLY A 25 10.97 -3.76 -4.15
CA GLY A 25 10.84 -2.47 -4.78
C GLY A 25 11.63 -2.34 -6.09
N THR A 26 11.43 -1.23 -6.79
CA THR A 26 12.19 -0.88 -8.00
C THR A 26 13.38 -0.01 -7.63
N CYS A 27 14.59 -0.42 -8.02
CA CYS A 27 15.79 0.38 -7.83
C CYS A 27 15.91 1.45 -8.93
N THR A 28 16.22 2.66 -8.52
CA THR A 28 16.52 3.80 -9.40
C THR A 28 17.71 4.57 -8.84
N VAL A 29 18.39 5.36 -9.68
CA VAL A 29 19.54 6.16 -9.28
C VAL A 29 19.14 7.63 -9.20
N ASP A 30 19.44 8.30 -8.09
CA ASP A 30 19.23 9.73 -7.95
C ASP A 30 20.18 10.49 -8.90
N PRO A 31 19.65 11.26 -9.86
CA PRO A 31 20.46 11.97 -10.84
C PRO A 31 21.33 13.08 -10.24
N ASN A 32 21.05 13.53 -9.01
CA ASN A 32 21.79 14.62 -8.35
C ASN A 32 22.93 14.09 -7.47
N THR A 33 22.73 12.96 -6.81
CA THR A 33 23.68 12.40 -5.84
C THR A 33 24.41 11.16 -6.36
N GLY A 34 23.90 10.52 -7.41
CA GLY A 34 24.35 9.21 -7.88
C GLY A 34 24.04 8.07 -6.89
N GLY A 35 23.22 8.34 -5.86
CA GLY A 35 22.83 7.38 -4.83
C GLY A 35 21.66 6.49 -5.25
N VAL A 36 21.41 5.46 -4.45
CA VAL A 36 20.31 4.50 -4.66
C VAL A 36 19.00 5.10 -4.15
N LEU A 37 17.94 4.97 -4.94
CA LEU A 37 16.58 5.33 -4.59
C LEU A 37 15.67 4.12 -4.86
N CYS A 38 15.06 3.59 -3.79
CA CYS A 38 14.12 2.48 -3.88
C CYS A 38 12.68 2.96 -3.93
N LEU A 39 11.97 2.56 -4.99
CA LEU A 39 10.53 2.77 -5.15
C LEU A 39 9.81 1.52 -4.65
N CYS A 40 9.31 1.57 -3.43
CA CYS A 40 8.63 0.44 -2.81
C CYS A 40 7.27 0.17 -3.42
N ARG A 41 6.89 -1.11 -3.47
CA ARG A 41 5.53 -1.50 -3.85
C ARG A 41 4.56 -1.08 -2.76
N GLY A 42 3.27 -1.00 -3.09
CA GLY A 42 2.26 -0.35 -2.27
C GLY A 42 2.32 -0.63 -0.75
N CYS A 43 2.47 -1.89 -0.34
CA CYS A 43 2.52 -2.28 1.08
C CYS A 43 3.92 -2.34 1.70
N GLU A 44 4.97 -1.99 0.96
CA GLU A 44 6.34 -2.00 1.42
C GLU A 44 6.78 -0.58 1.78
N VAL A 45 7.47 -0.45 2.90
CA VAL A 45 7.94 0.83 3.41
C VAL A 45 9.40 0.72 3.88
N GLY A 46 10.06 1.86 3.98
CA GLY A 46 11.47 1.96 4.34
C GLY A 46 12.30 2.58 3.23
N SER A 47 13.60 2.77 3.48
CA SER A 47 14.51 3.32 2.46
C SER A 47 14.89 2.27 1.41
N TYR A 48 14.74 0.99 1.75
CA TYR A 48 15.09 -0.17 0.94
C TYR A 48 13.92 -1.16 0.82
N CYS A 49 12.69 -0.72 1.14
CA CYS A 49 11.48 -1.55 1.11
C CYS A 49 11.57 -2.78 2.02
N GLU A 50 12.24 -2.61 3.15
CA GLU A 50 12.57 -3.67 4.10
C GLU A 50 11.41 -4.08 5.01
N THR A 51 10.36 -3.27 5.08
CA THR A 51 9.22 -3.50 5.98
C THR A 51 7.94 -3.67 5.19
N GLU A 52 7.30 -4.84 5.31
CA GLU A 52 5.95 -5.07 4.80
C GLU A 52 4.90 -4.62 5.82
N THR A 53 3.92 -3.85 5.36
CA THR A 53 2.80 -3.35 6.16
C THR A 53 1.50 -4.02 5.75
N ASP A 54 0.80 -4.61 6.71
CA ASP A 54 -0.55 -5.15 6.47
C ASP A 54 -1.60 -4.02 6.50
N PRO A 55 -2.28 -3.72 5.37
CA PRO A 55 -3.32 -2.69 5.33
C PRO A 55 -4.54 -3.07 6.19
N CYS A 56 -4.82 -4.37 6.36
CA CYS A 56 -5.91 -4.89 7.19
C CYS A 56 -5.62 -4.82 8.69
N GLY A 57 -4.36 -4.66 9.08
CA GLY A 57 -3.94 -4.44 10.45
C GLY A 57 -4.44 -3.08 11.00
N THR A 58 -4.63 -2.11 10.11
CA THR A 58 -5.00 -0.74 10.45
C THR A 58 -6.40 -0.63 11.08
N ALA A 59 -6.55 0.30 12.03
CA ALA A 59 -7.85 0.58 12.64
C ALA A 59 -8.88 1.06 11.61
N THR A 60 -8.43 1.75 10.55
CA THR A 60 -9.27 2.22 9.45
C THR A 60 -9.86 1.05 8.68
N ALA A 61 -9.05 0.10 8.22
CA ALA A 61 -9.52 -1.07 7.49
C ALA A 61 -10.47 -1.92 8.35
N LYS A 62 -10.12 -2.16 9.61
CA LYS A 62 -10.99 -2.91 10.55
C LYS A 62 -12.36 -2.25 10.74
N ARG A 63 -12.41 -0.92 10.86
CA ARG A 63 -13.67 -0.16 10.98
C ARG A 63 -14.47 -0.19 9.69
N LYS A 64 -13.83 0.07 8.54
CA LYS A 64 -14.48 0.11 7.23
C LYS A 64 -15.02 -1.25 6.81
N CYS A 65 -14.26 -2.33 7.02
CA CYS A 65 -14.69 -3.69 6.77
C CYS A 65 -15.57 -4.29 7.87
N ARG A 66 -15.84 -3.55 8.96
CA ARG A 66 -16.65 -4.01 10.10
C ARG A 66 -16.17 -5.36 10.66
N VAL A 67 -14.86 -5.53 10.77
CA VAL A 67 -14.24 -6.77 11.29
C VAL A 67 -14.65 -6.96 12.75
N GLY A 68 -15.16 -8.15 13.08
CA GLY A 68 -15.62 -8.50 14.43
C GLY A 68 -16.91 -7.79 14.89
N GLN A 69 -17.65 -7.13 13.98
CA GLN A 69 -18.91 -6.49 14.32
C GLN A 69 -20.09 -7.47 14.31
N PRO A 70 -21.06 -7.35 15.23
CA PRO A 70 -22.20 -8.28 15.30
C PRO A 70 -23.22 -8.08 14.18
N GLN A 71 -23.29 -6.88 13.58
CA GLN A 71 -24.25 -6.52 12.54
C GLN A 71 -23.51 -6.08 11.28
N GLY A 72 -23.82 -6.71 10.14
CA GLY A 72 -23.09 -6.49 8.89
C GLY A 72 -21.59 -6.75 9.05
N PRO A 73 -21.15 -7.91 9.59
CA PRO A 73 -19.73 -8.23 9.66
C PRO A 73 -19.14 -8.30 8.26
N GLY A 74 -17.85 -8.00 8.17
CA GLY A 74 -17.04 -8.32 7.00
C GLY A 74 -15.66 -8.80 7.43
N THR A 75 -14.93 -9.36 6.47
CA THR A 75 -13.50 -9.64 6.61
C THR A 75 -12.71 -8.66 5.75
N CYS A 76 -11.46 -8.41 6.14
CA CYS A 76 -10.52 -7.62 5.36
C CYS A 76 -9.57 -8.57 4.64
N ALA A 77 -9.27 -8.28 3.37
CA ALA A 77 -8.22 -8.93 2.61
C ALA A 77 -7.38 -7.85 1.94
N VAL A 78 -6.07 -8.10 1.83
CA VAL A 78 -5.18 -7.26 1.02
C VAL A 78 -5.64 -7.30 -0.44
N ASP A 79 -5.53 -6.18 -1.14
CA ASP A 79 -5.86 -6.08 -2.55
C ASP A 79 -4.58 -5.97 -3.39
N ASP A 80 -3.98 -7.12 -3.69
CA ASP A 80 -2.74 -7.23 -4.48
C ASP A 80 -2.90 -6.81 -5.95
N SER A 81 -4.13 -6.53 -6.41
CA SER A 81 -4.35 -5.98 -7.75
C SER A 81 -3.90 -4.53 -7.88
N ILE A 82 -3.76 -3.82 -6.77
CA ILE A 82 -3.31 -2.43 -6.72
C ILE A 82 -1.90 -2.40 -6.15
N THR A 83 -0.94 -2.02 -7.01
CA THR A 83 0.49 -2.03 -6.64
C THR A 83 1.03 -0.64 -6.28
N ASP A 84 0.27 0.42 -6.59
CA ASP A 84 0.68 1.82 -6.37
C ASP A 84 0.61 2.25 -4.89
N TYR A 85 -0.26 1.63 -4.10
CA TYR A 85 -0.41 1.91 -2.67
C TYR A 85 -0.91 0.67 -1.92
N CYS A 86 -0.76 0.66 -0.60
CA CYS A 86 -1.18 -0.47 0.22
C CYS A 86 -2.71 -0.57 0.31
N ALA A 87 -3.31 -1.30 -0.62
CA ALA A 87 -4.74 -1.41 -0.79
C ALA A 87 -5.35 -2.61 -0.03
N TYR A 88 -6.62 -2.48 0.31
CA TYR A 88 -7.40 -3.56 0.90
C TYR A 88 -8.82 -3.55 0.35
N LYS A 89 -9.44 -4.73 0.38
CA LYS A 89 -10.84 -4.96 0.04
C LYS A 89 -11.56 -5.58 1.23
N CYS A 90 -12.85 -5.29 1.32
CA CYS A 90 -13.71 -5.86 2.34
C CYS A 90 -14.59 -6.94 1.72
N ASN A 91 -14.58 -8.14 2.29
CA ASN A 91 -15.57 -9.15 1.98
C ASN A 91 -16.75 -8.99 2.95
N CYS A 92 -17.80 -8.34 2.47
CA CYS A 92 -18.91 -7.88 3.30
C CYS A 92 -20.09 -8.83 3.24
N THR A 93 -20.73 -9.08 4.39
CA THR A 93 -22.07 -9.69 4.41
C THR A 93 -23.15 -8.74 3.89
N ILE A 94 -22.91 -7.43 4.00
CA ILE A 94 -23.76 -6.37 3.46
C ILE A 94 -22.83 -5.45 2.64
N PRO A 95 -22.74 -5.64 1.32
CA PRO A 95 -21.94 -4.77 0.46
C PRO A 95 -22.60 -3.40 0.33
N VAL A 96 -21.78 -2.37 0.13
CA VAL A 96 -22.23 -1.05 -0.29
C VAL A 96 -22.08 -1.00 -1.81
N GLU A 97 -23.14 -0.65 -2.53
CA GLU A 97 -23.08 -0.58 -4.00
C GLU A 97 -22.00 0.41 -4.46
N GLY A 98 -21.15 -0.03 -5.38
CA GLY A 98 -20.04 0.76 -5.91
C GLY A 98 -18.83 0.92 -4.98
N VAL A 99 -18.82 0.32 -3.79
CA VAL A 99 -17.72 0.45 -2.82
C VAL A 99 -17.23 -0.92 -2.35
N THR A 100 -15.98 -1.27 -2.68
CA THR A 100 -15.37 -2.57 -2.38
C THR A 100 -14.57 -2.59 -1.07
N ASN A 101 -14.23 -1.42 -0.53
CA ASN A 101 -13.42 -1.27 0.69
C ASN A 101 -14.25 -0.81 1.91
N GLN A 102 -15.57 -0.99 1.87
CA GLN A 102 -16.45 -0.63 2.98
C GLN A 102 -17.67 -1.56 3.06
N CYS A 103 -17.96 -2.02 4.27
CA CYS A 103 -19.17 -2.79 4.55
C CYS A 103 -20.30 -1.90 5.09
N GLY A 104 -21.51 -2.22 4.65
CA GLY A 104 -22.74 -1.61 5.11
C GLY A 104 -23.16 -2.13 6.48
N LYS A 105 -24.11 -1.42 7.10
CA LYS A 105 -24.84 -1.90 8.26
C LYS A 105 -26.27 -2.17 7.83
N ARG A 106 -26.89 -3.25 8.34
CA ARG A 106 -28.35 -3.37 8.29
C ARG A 106 -28.93 -2.25 9.16
N PHE A 107 -29.62 -1.30 8.54
CA PHE A 107 -30.58 -0.49 9.25
C PHE A 107 -31.74 -1.43 9.59
N VAL A 108 -31.69 -2.05 10.78
CA VAL A 108 -32.94 -2.50 11.39
C VAL A 108 -33.70 -1.20 11.59
N ASN A 109 -34.81 -1.02 10.88
CA ASN A 109 -35.70 0.11 11.08
C ASN A 109 -35.98 0.23 12.58
N LEU A 110 -35.36 1.20 13.24
CA LEU A 110 -35.80 1.69 14.54
C LEU A 110 -36.98 2.63 14.27
N PHE A 111 -38.03 2.09 13.64
CA PHE A 111 -39.30 2.76 13.38
C PHE A 111 -40.43 1.76 13.62
N VAL A 112 -40.54 1.36 14.89
CA VAL A 112 -41.74 0.88 15.57
C VAL A 112 -41.47 1.26 17.03
N LEU A 113 -42.19 2.09 17.79
CA LEU A 113 -43.52 2.71 17.88
C LEU A 113 -43.29 3.96 18.80
N GLU A 114 -43.92 5.12 18.69
CA GLU A 114 -45.21 5.52 19.32
C GLU A 114 -45.44 7.03 19.01
N VAL A 115 -46.59 7.40 18.41
CA VAL A 115 -47.72 8.20 18.94
C VAL A 115 -48.88 8.05 17.95
#